data_AF-A0A1R2BC03-F1
#
_entry.id   AF-A0A1R2BC03-F1
#
_cell.length_a   1.000
_cell.length_b   1.000
_cell.length_c   1.000
_cell.angle_alpha   90.00
_cell.angle_beta   90.00
_cell.angle_gamma   90.00
#
_symmetry.space_group_name_H-M   'P 1'
#
loop_
_entity.id
_entity.type
_entity.pdbx_description
1 polymer ?
#
loop_
_entity_poly.entity_id
_entity_poly.type
_entity_poly.pdbx_seq_one_letter_code
_entity_poly.pdbx_strand_id
1 'polypeptide(L)'
;MSDLLSSYLDFDSEPEIKVSRAQLLENFEYLQNTLIAQGLPTPGNLFNNDLKEIKKSIDCIYSLLQQRQKDLNFRSQVQDIIAKLESEKTMYKHKIEQLNEDKSFSNSEAGKAQNKLTQELAKFKKEKEKITSENNDLRKEITKMVSKETKLYHEIKKKDTVFEKNKEQLRKALGDKDLLYQNHIDLVQPLHASGPKLIANKAEEEFSYLITKGYDDNQNYLLNENQELRSALETIQKELHLLIEERKEQILQNKSRIPNISLIQINSQIFSAPFQSVSEDLIDTFIENIKRFKQFMQLTSAII
;
A
#
# COMPACT_ATOMS: atom_id res chain seq x y z
N MET A 1 15.86 -24.57 -57.89
CA MET A 1 17.21 -23.97 -57.67
C MET A 1 18.11 -24.04 -58.90
N SER A 2 17.77 -24.77 -59.99
CA SER A 2 18.57 -24.76 -61.23
C SER A 2 18.27 -23.59 -62.17
N ASP A 3 17.10 -22.95 -62.07
CA ASP A 3 16.66 -21.97 -63.08
C ASP A 3 17.14 -20.54 -62.84
N LEU A 4 17.73 -20.23 -61.68
CA LEU A 4 18.29 -18.89 -61.40
C LEU A 4 19.76 -18.74 -61.81
N LEU A 5 20.46 -19.86 -62.08
CA LEU A 5 21.84 -19.83 -62.59
C LEU A 5 21.90 -19.72 -64.12
N SER A 6 20.82 -20.05 -64.83
CA SER A 6 20.81 -20.02 -66.29
C SER A 6 20.70 -18.61 -66.88
N SER A 7 20.19 -17.62 -66.13
CA SER A 7 20.08 -16.24 -66.62
C SER A 7 21.37 -15.42 -66.48
N TYR A 8 22.42 -16.00 -65.88
CA TYR A 8 23.72 -15.35 -65.69
C TYR A 8 24.79 -15.84 -66.69
N LEU A 9 24.41 -16.73 -67.62
CA LEU A 9 25.30 -17.36 -68.60
C LEU A 9 24.91 -17.05 -70.06
N ASP A 10 24.22 -15.93 -70.32
CA ASP A 10 24.14 -15.37 -71.67
C ASP A 10 25.47 -14.67 -72.00
N PHE A 11 26.41 -15.45 -72.58
CA PHE A 11 27.75 -14.98 -72.96
C PHE A 11 27.83 -14.29 -74.32
N ASP A 12 26.73 -14.16 -75.07
CA ASP A 12 26.78 -13.78 -76.50
C ASP A 12 26.25 -12.38 -76.83
N SER A 13 26.09 -11.48 -75.85
CA SER A 13 25.75 -10.09 -76.15
C SER A 13 26.29 -9.09 -75.13
N GLU A 14 27.61 -9.06 -74.93
CA GLU A 14 28.25 -7.88 -74.37
C GLU A 14 28.66 -6.93 -75.51
N PRO A 15 28.37 -5.62 -75.42
CA PRO A 15 29.00 -4.66 -76.32
C PRO A 15 30.51 -4.77 -76.13
N GLU A 16 31.28 -5.01 -77.19
CA GLU A 16 32.75 -4.95 -77.14
C GLU A 16 33.16 -3.53 -76.72
N ILE A 17 33.29 -3.29 -75.43
CA ILE A 17 33.93 -2.10 -74.90
C ILE A 17 35.41 -2.27 -75.26
N LYS A 18 35.83 -1.72 -76.41
CA LYS A 18 37.24 -1.62 -76.81
C LYS A 18 37.93 -0.60 -75.90
N VAL A 19 38.18 -0.98 -74.65
CA VAL A 19 39.00 -0.19 -73.73
C VAL A 19 40.41 -0.15 -74.28
N SER A 20 40.93 1.05 -74.51
CA SER A 20 42.31 1.21 -74.97
C SER A 20 43.27 0.68 -73.92
N ARG A 21 44.38 0.06 -74.35
CA ARG A 21 45.44 -0.40 -73.44
C ARG A 21 45.96 0.72 -72.53
N ALA A 22 45.97 1.96 -73.02
CA ALA A 22 46.33 3.13 -72.22
C ALA A 22 45.35 3.38 -71.06
N GLN A 23 44.04 3.24 -71.31
CA GLN A 23 43.00 3.39 -70.30
C GLN A 23 43.05 2.26 -69.25
N LEU A 24 43.40 1.03 -69.66
CA LEU A 24 43.59 -0.08 -68.71
C LEU A 24 44.78 0.15 -67.78
N LEU A 25 45.88 0.72 -68.29
CA LEU A 25 47.05 1.06 -67.48
C LEU A 25 46.72 2.17 -66.47
N GLU A 26 46.02 3.21 -66.92
CA GLU A 26 45.55 4.31 -66.05
C GLU A 26 44.60 3.79 -64.95
N ASN A 27 43.65 2.94 -65.29
CA ASN A 27 42.74 2.32 -64.32
C ASN A 27 43.49 1.42 -63.32
N PHE A 28 44.50 0.68 -63.79
CA PHE A 28 45.32 -0.18 -62.94
C PHE A 28 46.16 0.65 -61.96
N GLU A 29 46.79 1.73 -62.43
CA GLU A 29 47.55 2.65 -61.58
C GLU A 29 46.65 3.35 -60.56
N TYR A 30 45.47 3.81 -60.98
CA TYR A 30 44.46 4.37 -60.09
C TYR A 30 44.01 3.36 -59.01
N LEU A 31 43.76 2.11 -59.39
CA LEU A 31 43.39 1.05 -58.47
C LEU A 31 44.51 0.75 -57.47
N GLN A 32 45.77 0.66 -57.92
CA GLN A 32 46.91 0.48 -57.03
C GLN A 32 47.05 1.63 -56.03
N ASN A 33 46.95 2.88 -56.50
CA ASN A 33 47.03 4.06 -55.64
C ASN A 33 45.90 4.11 -54.62
N THR A 34 44.69 3.72 -55.02
CA THR A 34 43.52 3.65 -54.13
C THR A 34 43.72 2.60 -53.04
N LEU A 35 44.20 1.41 -53.40
CA LEU A 35 44.48 0.34 -52.44
C LEU A 35 45.59 0.73 -51.46
N ILE A 36 46.66 1.36 -51.94
CA ILE A 36 47.74 1.88 -51.08
C ILE A 36 47.19 2.92 -50.10
N ALA A 37 46.41 3.89 -50.59
CA ALA A 37 45.81 4.93 -49.75
C ALA A 37 44.89 4.36 -48.67
N GLN A 38 44.23 3.23 -48.95
CA GLN A 38 43.40 2.50 -48.00
C GLN A 38 44.17 1.50 -47.13
N GLY A 39 45.50 1.40 -47.27
CA GLY A 39 46.35 0.48 -46.51
C GLY A 39 46.19 -1.00 -46.89
N LEU A 40 45.68 -1.27 -48.10
CA LEU A 40 45.41 -2.61 -48.61
C LEU A 40 46.54 -3.12 -49.53
N PRO A 41 46.71 -4.45 -49.68
CA PRO A 41 47.72 -5.02 -50.57
C PRO A 41 47.49 -4.60 -52.02
N THR A 42 48.56 -4.29 -52.76
CA THR A 42 48.46 -3.98 -54.19
C THR A 42 48.42 -5.27 -55.02
N PRO A 43 47.64 -5.31 -56.12
CA PRO A 43 47.71 -6.40 -57.06
C PRO A 43 49.05 -6.40 -57.80
N GLY A 44 49.48 -7.58 -58.23
CA GLY A 44 50.59 -7.72 -59.16
C GLY A 44 50.25 -7.15 -60.54
N ASN A 45 51.26 -7.02 -61.39
CA ASN A 45 51.08 -6.53 -62.75
C ASN A 45 50.14 -7.45 -63.55
N LEU A 46 48.90 -6.99 -63.77
CA LEU A 46 47.85 -7.74 -64.47
C LEU A 46 48.13 -7.94 -65.96
N PHE A 47 49.10 -7.21 -66.53
CA PHE A 47 49.51 -7.34 -67.92
C PHE A 47 50.66 -8.34 -68.12
N ASN A 48 51.18 -8.93 -67.03
CA ASN A 48 52.27 -9.89 -67.06
C ASN A 48 51.80 -11.28 -66.58
N ASN A 49 52.16 -12.32 -67.33
CA ASN A 49 51.79 -13.71 -67.01
C ASN A 49 52.81 -14.42 -66.10
N ASP A 50 53.62 -13.67 -65.34
CA ASP A 50 54.53 -14.24 -64.36
C ASP A 50 53.74 -14.80 -63.16
N LEU A 51 54.07 -16.02 -62.76
CA LEU A 51 53.44 -16.73 -61.64
C LEU A 51 53.49 -15.91 -60.34
N LYS A 52 54.56 -15.12 -60.15
CA LYS A 52 54.71 -14.23 -58.98
C LYS A 52 53.71 -13.08 -58.97
N GLU A 53 53.47 -12.47 -60.13
CA GLU A 53 52.54 -11.34 -60.28
C GLU A 53 51.09 -11.82 -60.20
N ILE A 54 50.78 -12.98 -60.80
CA ILE A 54 49.48 -13.65 -60.67
C ILE A 54 49.19 -13.97 -59.20
N LYS A 55 50.17 -14.53 -58.47
CA LYS A 55 50.02 -14.82 -57.04
C LYS A 55 49.73 -13.56 -56.22
N LYS A 56 50.47 -12.47 -56.42
CA LYS A 56 50.21 -11.19 -55.73
C LYS A 56 48.79 -10.68 -55.99
N SER A 57 48.30 -10.79 -57.22
CA SER A 57 46.94 -10.39 -57.57
C SER A 57 45.89 -11.28 -56.88
N ILE A 58 46.10 -12.59 -56.81
CA ILE A 58 45.22 -13.51 -56.07
C ILE A 58 45.24 -13.20 -54.56
N ASP A 59 46.42 -12.98 -53.98
CA ASP A 59 46.57 -12.66 -52.55
C ASP A 59 45.92 -11.31 -52.21
N CYS A 60 46.02 -10.32 -53.10
CA CYS A 60 45.32 -9.03 -53.01
C CYS A 60 43.79 -9.23 -53.02
N ILE A 61 43.26 -9.95 -54.02
CA ILE A 61 41.81 -10.22 -54.13
C ILE A 61 41.32 -10.99 -52.90
N TYR A 62 42.07 -12.00 -52.45
CA TYR A 62 41.74 -12.76 -51.24
C TYR A 62 41.68 -11.87 -50.00
N SER A 63 42.65 -10.97 -49.84
CA SER A 63 42.68 -10.01 -48.72
C SER A 63 41.48 -9.05 -48.78
N LEU A 64 41.10 -8.57 -49.96
CA LEU A 64 39.93 -7.72 -50.17
C LEU A 64 38.63 -8.44 -49.80
N LEU A 65 38.46 -9.69 -50.24
CA LEU A 65 37.30 -10.52 -49.91
C LEU A 65 37.23 -10.80 -48.40
N GLN A 66 38.36 -11.11 -47.78
CA GLN A 66 38.42 -11.34 -46.34
C GLN A 66 38.07 -10.09 -45.55
N GLN A 67 38.58 -8.92 -45.95
CA GLN A 67 38.25 -7.64 -45.35
C GLN A 67 36.76 -7.33 -45.51
N ARG A 68 36.22 -7.53 -46.72
CA ARG A 68 34.79 -7.32 -47.00
C ARG A 68 33.90 -8.18 -46.10
N GLN A 69 34.25 -9.45 -45.90
CA GLN A 69 33.51 -10.34 -45.00
C GLN A 69 33.56 -9.85 -43.54
N LYS A 70 34.73 -9.39 -43.07
CA LYS A 70 34.88 -8.80 -41.73
C LYS A 70 34.01 -7.56 -41.56
N ASP A 71 34.00 -6.67 -42.56
CA ASP A 71 33.21 -5.44 -42.53
C ASP A 71 31.72 -5.73 -42.49
N LEU A 72 31.24 -6.71 -43.26
CA LEU A 72 29.84 -7.14 -43.22
C LEU A 72 29.44 -7.70 -41.86
N ASN A 73 30.28 -8.57 -41.28
CA ASN A 73 30.05 -9.13 -39.96
C ASN A 73 30.04 -8.03 -38.88
N PHE A 74 30.99 -7.09 -38.94
CA PHE A 74 31.08 -5.96 -38.02
C PHE A 74 29.83 -5.07 -38.13
N ARG A 75 29.41 -4.73 -39.35
CA ARG A 75 28.18 -3.94 -39.57
C ARG A 75 26.94 -4.63 -39.01
N SER A 76 26.82 -5.94 -39.20
CA SER A 76 25.71 -6.72 -38.63
C SER A 76 25.71 -6.64 -37.10
N GLN A 77 26.87 -6.87 -36.46
CA GLN A 77 26.99 -6.80 -34.99
C GLN A 77 26.66 -5.41 -34.45
N VAL A 78 27.13 -4.35 -35.11
CA VAL A 78 26.81 -2.97 -34.73
C VAL A 78 25.31 -2.71 -34.87
N GLN A 79 24.68 -3.19 -35.94
CA GLN A 79 23.24 -3.02 -36.14
C GLN A 79 22.42 -3.75 -35.07
N ASP A 80 22.83 -4.95 -34.67
CA ASP A 80 22.19 -5.70 -33.57
C ASP A 80 22.32 -4.96 -32.23
N ILE A 81 23.49 -4.39 -31.94
CA ILE A 81 23.72 -3.58 -30.74
C ILE A 81 22.86 -2.33 -30.75
N ILE A 82 22.77 -1.62 -31.89
CA ILE A 82 21.94 -0.42 -32.03
C ILE A 82 20.48 -0.77 -31.79
N ALA A 83 19.96 -1.83 -32.43
CA ALA A 83 18.58 -2.27 -32.26
C ALA A 83 18.26 -2.61 -30.79
N LYS A 84 19.19 -3.29 -30.11
CA LYS A 84 19.07 -3.60 -28.68
C LYS A 84 19.03 -2.32 -27.83
N LEU A 85 19.95 -1.39 -28.05
CA LEU A 85 20.00 -0.12 -27.31
C LEU A 85 18.76 0.75 -27.56
N GLU A 86 18.22 0.75 -28.78
CA GLU A 86 16.97 1.47 -29.10
C GLU A 86 15.76 0.85 -28.40
N SER A 87 15.70 -0.48 -28.31
CA SER A 87 14.69 -1.20 -27.55
C SER A 87 14.78 -0.86 -26.05
N GLU A 88 15.98 -0.95 -25.46
CA GLU A 88 16.21 -0.61 -24.05
C GLU A 88 15.85 0.85 -23.76
N LYS A 89 16.27 1.79 -24.62
CA LYS A 89 15.93 3.21 -24.51
C LYS A 89 14.42 3.43 -24.51
N THR A 90 13.69 2.74 -25.38
CA THR A 90 12.22 2.85 -25.47
C THR A 90 11.55 2.31 -24.21
N MET A 91 12.00 1.15 -23.71
CA MET A 91 11.53 0.57 -22.45
C MET A 91 11.77 1.52 -21.27
N TYR A 92 12.98 2.09 -21.14
CA TYR A 92 13.29 3.02 -20.06
C TYR A 92 12.49 4.32 -20.14
N LYS A 93 12.25 4.84 -21.35
CA LYS A 93 11.36 6.00 -21.53
C LYS A 93 9.95 5.73 -21.02
N HIS A 94 9.37 4.59 -21.40
CA HIS A 94 8.04 4.23 -20.94
C HIS A 94 8.00 4.04 -19.41
N LYS A 95 9.06 3.44 -18.83
CA LYS A 95 9.14 3.30 -17.37
C LYS A 95 9.23 4.65 -16.65
N ILE A 96 9.96 5.61 -17.22
CA ILE A 96 10.04 6.97 -16.68
C ILE A 96 8.67 7.67 -16.74
N GLU A 97 7.93 7.53 -17.84
CA GLU A 97 6.58 8.08 -17.98
C GLU A 97 5.63 7.51 -16.91
N GLN A 98 5.58 6.19 -16.76
CA GLN A 98 4.79 5.53 -15.71
C GLN A 98 5.16 6.03 -14.29
N LEU A 99 6.46 6.10 -13.98
CA LEU A 99 6.91 6.58 -12.67
C LEU A 99 6.55 8.06 -12.42
N ASN A 100 6.52 8.88 -13.47
CA ASN A 100 6.10 10.28 -13.35
C ASN A 100 4.59 10.41 -13.11
N GLU A 101 3.78 9.56 -13.76
CA GLU A 101 2.33 9.49 -13.51
C GLU A 101 2.04 9.05 -12.08
N ASP A 102 2.66 7.97 -11.61
CA ASP A 102 2.54 7.47 -10.24
C ASP A 102 2.95 8.53 -9.22
N LYS A 103 4.06 9.23 -9.46
CA LYS A 103 4.54 10.32 -8.61
C LYS A 103 3.54 11.48 -8.57
N SER A 104 2.98 11.86 -9.71
CA SER A 104 1.97 12.92 -9.80
C SER A 104 0.72 12.55 -9.01
N PHE A 105 0.24 11.31 -9.19
CA PHE A 105 -0.90 10.77 -8.46
C PHE A 105 -0.65 10.75 -6.94
N SER A 106 0.48 10.18 -6.51
CA SER A 106 0.85 10.11 -5.09
C SER A 106 0.97 11.50 -4.45
N ASN A 107 1.51 12.49 -5.16
CA ASN A 107 1.57 13.87 -4.67
C ASN A 107 0.18 14.50 -4.52
N SER A 108 -0.74 14.21 -5.44
CA SER A 108 -2.13 14.68 -5.35
C SER A 108 -2.84 14.09 -4.13
N GLU A 109 -2.71 12.78 -3.91
CA GLU A 109 -3.30 12.10 -2.75
C GLU A 109 -2.70 12.59 -1.43
N ALA A 110 -1.38 12.78 -1.38
CA ALA A 110 -0.71 13.38 -0.22
C ALA A 110 -1.26 14.79 0.08
N GLY A 111 -1.46 15.62 -0.95
CA GLY A 111 -2.08 16.93 -0.79
C GLY A 111 -3.51 16.87 -0.25
N LYS A 112 -4.34 15.93 -0.72
CA LYS A 112 -5.70 15.73 -0.20
C LYS A 112 -5.68 15.28 1.27
N ALA A 113 -4.79 14.35 1.63
CA ALA A 113 -4.64 13.87 3.00
C ALA A 113 -4.18 15.00 3.94
N GLN A 114 -3.20 15.80 3.52
CA GLN A 114 -2.72 16.98 4.26
C GLN A 114 -3.85 17.98 4.52
N ASN A 115 -4.69 18.25 3.51
CA ASN A 115 -5.82 19.14 3.64
C ASN A 115 -6.88 18.62 4.61
N LYS A 116 -7.22 17.33 4.53
CA LYS A 116 -8.14 16.69 5.49
C LYS A 116 -7.61 16.76 6.92
N LEU A 117 -6.33 16.44 7.11
CA LEU A 117 -5.68 16.50 8.42
C LEU A 117 -5.73 17.92 8.99
N THR A 118 -5.44 18.93 8.17
CA THR A 118 -5.48 20.34 8.59
C THR A 118 -6.89 20.76 9.01
N GLN A 119 -7.92 20.33 8.28
CA GLN A 119 -9.31 20.61 8.62
C GLN A 119 -9.73 19.93 9.93
N GLU A 120 -9.39 18.66 10.13
CA GLU A 120 -9.71 17.94 11.37
C GLU A 120 -8.96 18.52 12.57
N LEU A 121 -7.68 18.88 12.44
CA LEU A 121 -6.95 19.58 13.50
C LEU A 121 -7.61 20.91 13.88
N ALA A 122 -8.12 21.67 12.91
CA ALA A 122 -8.84 22.91 13.17
C ALA A 122 -10.17 22.66 13.92
N LYS A 123 -10.91 21.59 13.57
CA LYS A 123 -12.13 21.19 14.28
C LYS A 123 -11.82 20.77 15.72
N PHE A 124 -10.84 19.89 15.91
CA PHE A 124 -10.42 19.43 17.23
C PHE A 124 -9.97 20.58 18.13
N LYS A 125 -9.25 21.56 17.58
CA LYS A 125 -8.84 22.75 18.34
C LYS A 125 -10.05 23.54 18.84
N LYS A 126 -11.05 23.78 17.97
CA LYS A 126 -12.30 24.47 18.37
C LYS A 126 -13.07 23.70 19.43
N GLU A 127 -13.18 22.39 19.29
CA GLU A 127 -13.87 21.53 20.25
C GLU A 127 -13.15 21.51 21.61
N LYS A 128 -11.82 21.42 21.60
CA LYS A 128 -11.00 21.52 22.80
C LYS A 128 -11.21 22.86 23.52
N GLU A 129 -11.24 23.97 22.78
CA GLU A 129 -11.49 25.31 23.35
C GLU A 129 -12.89 25.39 23.97
N LYS A 130 -13.92 24.84 23.30
CA LYS A 130 -15.29 24.76 23.82
C LYS A 130 -15.37 23.97 25.12
N ILE A 131 -14.86 22.74 25.14
CA ILE A 131 -14.86 21.87 26.34
C ILE A 131 -14.07 22.51 27.49
N THR A 132 -12.98 23.22 27.18
CA THR A 132 -12.19 23.94 28.19
C THR A 132 -13.00 25.09 28.79
N SER A 133 -13.75 25.84 27.97
CA SER A 133 -14.64 26.91 28.46
C SER A 133 -15.76 26.37 29.34
N GLU A 134 -16.44 25.31 28.89
CA GLU A 134 -17.53 24.67 29.65
C GLU A 134 -17.03 24.13 31.00
N ASN A 135 -15.86 23.48 31.03
CA ASN A 135 -15.24 23.03 32.27
C ASN A 135 -14.94 24.19 33.24
N ASN A 136 -14.46 25.33 32.72
CA ASN A 136 -14.18 26.50 33.54
C ASN A 136 -15.46 27.10 34.14
N ASP A 137 -16.55 27.12 33.39
CA ASP A 137 -17.83 27.64 33.87
C ASP A 137 -18.48 26.70 34.89
N LEU A 138 -18.42 25.39 34.67
CA LEU A 138 -18.84 24.38 35.66
C LEU A 138 -18.04 24.50 36.96
N ARG A 139 -16.71 24.70 36.87
CA ARG A 139 -15.86 24.91 38.07
C ARG A 139 -16.28 26.15 38.86
N LYS A 140 -16.62 27.25 38.18
CA LYS A 140 -17.14 28.46 38.83
C LYS A 140 -18.47 28.20 39.52
N GLU A 141 -19.37 27.46 38.87
CA GLU A 141 -20.67 27.13 39.43
C GLU A 141 -20.57 26.22 40.66
N ILE A 142 -19.73 25.17 40.59
CA ILE A 142 -19.41 24.31 41.74
C ILE A 142 -18.90 25.14 42.91
N THR A 143 -17.97 26.07 42.66
CA THR A 143 -17.42 26.94 43.71
C THR A 143 -18.52 27.80 44.35
N LYS A 144 -19.46 28.34 43.55
CA LYS A 144 -20.62 29.09 44.05
C LYS A 144 -21.53 28.19 44.90
N MET A 145 -21.81 26.97 44.46
CA MET A 145 -22.66 26.03 45.18
C MET A 145 -22.06 25.63 46.53
N VAL A 146 -20.77 25.26 46.56
CA VAL A 146 -20.04 24.97 47.80
C VAL A 146 -20.07 26.16 48.76
N SER A 147 -19.93 27.39 48.25
CA SER A 147 -20.01 28.60 49.08
C SER A 147 -21.41 28.80 49.68
N LYS A 148 -22.48 28.49 48.93
CA LYS A 148 -23.88 28.58 49.40
C LYS A 148 -24.16 27.50 50.43
N GLU A 149 -23.73 26.26 50.16
CA GLU A 149 -23.84 25.14 51.08
C GLU A 149 -23.19 25.47 52.44
N THR A 150 -21.98 26.02 52.40
CA THR A 150 -21.28 26.45 53.62
C THR A 150 -22.08 27.50 54.40
N LYS A 151 -22.67 28.50 53.72
CA LYS A 151 -23.51 29.52 54.38
C LYS A 151 -24.77 28.92 55.00
N LEU A 152 -25.48 28.07 54.26
CA LEU A 152 -26.68 27.38 54.75
C LEU A 152 -26.37 26.50 55.95
N TYR A 153 -25.24 25.79 55.92
CA TYR A 153 -24.76 24.98 57.04
C TYR A 153 -24.54 25.83 58.31
N HIS A 154 -23.94 27.03 58.17
CA HIS A 154 -23.80 27.95 59.30
C HIS A 154 -25.14 28.50 59.80
N GLU A 155 -26.10 28.79 58.91
CA GLU A 155 -27.45 29.23 59.29
C GLU A 155 -28.22 28.14 60.05
N ILE A 156 -28.15 26.88 59.58
CA ILE A 156 -28.74 25.72 60.26
C ILE A 156 -28.16 25.60 61.67
N LYS A 157 -26.83 25.60 61.83
CA LYS A 157 -26.19 25.57 63.16
C LYS A 157 -26.64 26.69 64.09
N LYS A 158 -26.78 27.91 63.55
CA LYS A 158 -27.29 29.05 64.33
C LYS A 158 -28.74 28.84 64.77
N LYS A 159 -29.59 28.31 63.88
CA LYS A 159 -30.99 27.98 64.16
C LYS A 159 -31.10 26.86 65.20
N ASP A 160 -30.31 25.80 65.07
CA ASP A 160 -30.23 24.70 66.05
C ASP A 160 -29.87 25.21 67.44
N THR A 161 -28.88 26.11 67.52
CA THR A 161 -28.47 26.72 68.80
C THR A 161 -29.60 27.53 69.45
N VAL A 162 -30.36 28.29 68.66
CA VAL A 162 -31.52 29.06 69.17
C VAL A 162 -32.66 28.12 69.56
N PHE A 163 -32.89 27.07 68.77
CA PHE A 163 -33.91 26.07 69.04
C PHE A 163 -33.66 25.35 70.36
N GLU A 164 -32.43 24.93 70.63
CA GLU A 164 -32.06 24.32 71.91
C GLU A 164 -32.23 25.29 73.10
N LYS A 165 -31.89 26.57 72.94
CA LYS A 165 -32.19 27.60 73.97
C LYS A 165 -33.68 27.75 74.22
N ASN A 166 -34.49 27.77 73.17
CA ASN A 166 -35.96 27.90 73.29
C ASN A 166 -36.57 26.65 73.94
N LYS A 167 -36.12 25.44 73.56
CA LYS A 167 -36.51 24.19 74.23
C LYS A 167 -36.23 24.26 75.74
N GLU A 168 -35.03 24.73 76.11
CA GLU A 168 -34.64 24.86 77.51
C GLU A 168 -35.48 25.91 78.26
N GLN A 169 -35.76 27.05 77.65
CA GLN A 169 -36.68 28.05 78.20
C GLN A 169 -38.10 27.49 78.36
N LEU A 170 -38.59 26.73 77.38
CA LEU A 170 -39.91 26.10 77.42
C LEU A 170 -40.00 25.07 78.55
N ARG A 171 -38.97 24.23 78.72
CA ARG A 171 -38.86 23.29 79.84
C ARG A 171 -38.94 24.01 81.19
N LYS A 172 -38.19 25.11 81.34
CA LYS A 172 -38.22 25.94 82.56
C LYS A 172 -39.59 26.62 82.79
N ALA A 173 -40.24 27.10 81.74
CA ALA A 173 -41.52 27.79 81.83
C ALA A 173 -42.70 26.84 82.11
N LEU A 174 -42.64 25.60 81.59
CA LEU A 174 -43.64 24.56 81.84
C LEU A 174 -43.46 23.89 83.21
N GLY A 175 -42.35 24.17 83.90
CA GLY A 175 -42.06 23.79 85.28
C GLY A 175 -42.23 22.31 85.54
N ASP A 176 -41.27 21.47 85.13
CA ASP A 176 -41.16 20.02 85.41
C ASP A 176 -42.51 19.27 85.54
N LYS A 177 -43.50 19.64 84.73
CA LYS A 177 -44.70 18.87 84.52
C LYS A 177 -44.52 18.15 83.21
N ASP A 178 -44.34 16.83 83.30
CA ASP A 178 -44.40 15.90 82.19
C ASP A 178 -45.69 16.13 81.41
N LEU A 179 -45.61 17.00 80.40
CA LEU A 179 -46.64 17.15 79.40
C LEU A 179 -46.46 15.98 78.45
N LEU A 180 -47.41 15.05 78.53
CA LEU A 180 -47.66 13.99 77.55
C LEU A 180 -47.71 14.64 76.15
N TYR A 181 -46.59 14.57 75.45
CA TYR A 181 -46.42 15.18 74.15
C TYR A 181 -47.10 14.28 73.11
N GLN A 182 -48.38 14.55 72.85
CA GLN A 182 -49.13 13.89 71.79
C GLN A 182 -49.05 14.76 70.52
N ASN A 183 -48.01 14.53 69.70
CA ASN A 183 -47.84 15.22 68.43
C ASN A 183 -48.36 14.31 67.30
N HIS A 184 -49.60 14.54 66.88
CA HIS A 184 -50.09 14.07 65.58
C HIS A 184 -49.67 15.08 64.52
N ILE A 185 -48.52 14.84 63.87
CA ILE A 185 -48.20 15.45 62.58
C ILE A 185 -47.78 14.31 61.66
N ASP A 186 -48.72 13.86 60.84
CA ASP A 186 -48.45 13.00 59.69
C ASP A 186 -47.64 13.79 58.67
N LEU A 187 -46.31 13.65 58.73
CA LEU A 187 -45.40 14.17 57.72
C LEU A 187 -45.30 13.17 56.56
N VAL A 188 -46.36 13.06 55.77
CA VAL A 188 -46.30 12.35 54.48
C VAL A 188 -45.70 13.31 53.46
N GLN A 189 -44.38 13.33 53.37
CA GLN A 189 -43.68 13.90 52.22
C GLN A 189 -43.00 12.73 51.48
N PRO A 190 -43.38 12.44 50.22
CA PRO A 190 -42.75 11.34 49.50
C PRO A 190 -41.29 11.68 49.24
N LEU A 191 -40.39 10.80 49.69
CA LEU A 191 -39.00 10.79 49.30
C LEU A 191 -38.91 10.82 47.77
N HIS A 192 -38.23 11.83 47.22
CA HIS A 192 -37.78 11.80 45.83
C HIS A 192 -36.76 10.67 45.68
N ALA A 193 -37.25 9.45 45.44
CA ALA A 193 -36.41 8.33 45.04
C ALA A 193 -35.96 8.60 43.61
N SER A 194 -34.66 8.89 43.45
CA SER A 194 -34.00 8.79 42.15
C SER A 194 -33.79 7.30 41.88
N GLY A 195 -34.70 6.73 41.09
CA GLY A 195 -34.76 5.32 40.73
C GLY A 195 -36.13 4.97 40.15
N PRO A 196 -36.26 3.84 39.42
CA PRO A 196 -37.49 3.51 38.70
C PRO A 196 -38.68 3.41 39.66
N LYS A 197 -39.77 4.13 39.34
CA LYS A 197 -41.02 4.05 40.11
C LYS A 197 -41.77 2.81 39.66
N LEU A 198 -41.63 1.72 40.41
CA LEU A 198 -42.35 0.45 40.22
C LEU A 198 -43.88 0.56 40.46
N ILE A 199 -44.44 1.76 40.55
CA ILE A 199 -45.86 2.00 40.86
C ILE A 199 -46.41 3.04 39.88
N ALA A 200 -46.62 2.64 38.62
CA ALA A 200 -47.49 3.30 37.66
C ALA A 200 -47.78 2.36 36.49
N ASN A 201 -48.92 2.53 35.82
CA ASN A 201 -49.44 1.74 34.69
C ASN A 201 -48.52 1.63 33.45
N LYS A 202 -47.25 2.04 33.55
CA LYS A 202 -46.21 1.97 32.51
C LYS A 202 -44.90 1.34 33.01
N ALA A 203 -44.83 0.89 34.27
CA ALA A 203 -43.61 0.30 34.83
C ALA A 203 -43.20 -0.98 34.08
N GLU A 204 -44.17 -1.77 33.61
CA GLU A 204 -43.92 -2.99 32.83
C GLU A 204 -43.44 -2.67 31.40
N GLU A 205 -43.90 -1.55 30.83
CA GLU A 205 -43.47 -1.05 29.52
C GLU A 205 -42.05 -0.48 29.59
N GLU A 206 -41.73 0.28 30.64
CA GLU A 206 -40.37 0.79 30.90
C GLU A 206 -39.38 -0.34 31.20
N PHE A 207 -39.79 -1.34 31.97
CA PHE A 207 -38.97 -2.52 32.25
C PHE A 207 -38.73 -3.33 30.97
N SER A 208 -39.77 -3.59 30.18
CA SER A 208 -39.63 -4.28 28.89
C SER A 208 -38.74 -3.50 27.91
N TYR A 209 -38.86 -2.17 27.86
CA TYR A 209 -37.99 -1.32 27.06
C TYR A 209 -36.53 -1.42 27.48
N LEU A 210 -36.23 -1.38 28.78
CA LEU A 210 -34.87 -1.53 29.30
C LEU A 210 -34.26 -2.89 28.96
N ILE A 211 -35.04 -3.97 29.05
CA ILE A 211 -34.59 -5.31 28.68
C ILE A 211 -34.31 -5.38 27.17
N THR A 212 -35.26 -4.98 26.32
CA THR A 212 -35.08 -4.99 24.86
C THR A 212 -33.90 -4.12 24.43
N LYS A 213 -33.77 -2.92 25.00
CA LYS A 213 -32.63 -2.04 24.72
C LYS A 213 -31.31 -2.65 25.15
N GLY A 214 -31.25 -3.30 26.32
CA GLY A 214 -30.06 -4.01 26.77
C GLY A 214 -29.67 -5.16 25.84
N TYR A 215 -30.66 -5.91 25.33
CA TYR A 215 -30.44 -6.95 24.33
C TYR A 215 -29.94 -6.37 23.00
N ASP A 216 -30.55 -5.28 22.52
CA ASP A 216 -30.15 -4.59 21.28
C ASP A 216 -28.72 -4.02 21.39
N ASP A 217 -28.40 -3.36 22.50
CA ASP A 217 -27.07 -2.81 22.76
C ASP A 217 -26.02 -3.93 22.80
N ASN A 218 -26.31 -5.05 23.46
CA ASN A 218 -25.43 -6.22 23.52
C ASN A 218 -25.27 -6.90 22.15
N GLN A 219 -26.36 -7.03 21.39
CA GLN A 219 -26.32 -7.59 20.04
C GLN A 219 -25.50 -6.71 19.08
N ASN A 220 -25.66 -5.38 19.16
CA ASN A 220 -24.88 -4.44 18.37
C ASN A 220 -23.39 -4.49 18.73
N TYR A 221 -23.07 -4.63 20.03
CA TYR A 221 -21.69 -4.80 20.48
C TYR A 221 -21.05 -6.06 19.88
N LEU A 222 -21.75 -7.21 19.96
CA LEU A 222 -21.27 -8.48 19.39
C LEU A 222 -21.12 -8.42 17.86
N LEU A 223 -22.03 -7.73 17.15
CA LEU A 223 -21.90 -7.54 15.71
C LEU A 223 -20.67 -6.71 15.36
N ASN A 224 -20.39 -5.63 16.11
CA ASN A 224 -19.24 -4.79 15.89
C ASN A 224 -17.93 -5.53 16.19
N GLU A 225 -17.84 -6.23 17.33
CA GLU A 225 -16.68 -7.05 17.68
C GLU A 225 -16.41 -8.13 16.61
N ASN A 226 -17.47 -8.78 16.10
CA ASN A 226 -17.32 -9.77 15.03
C ASN A 226 -16.79 -9.16 13.72
N GLN A 227 -17.23 -7.95 13.38
CA GLN A 227 -16.74 -7.22 12.21
C GLN A 227 -15.25 -6.87 12.37
N GLU A 228 -14.84 -6.42 13.55
CA GLU A 228 -13.43 -6.13 13.86
C GLU A 228 -12.55 -7.39 13.73
N LEU A 229 -13.01 -8.53 14.28
CA LEU A 229 -12.29 -9.81 14.17
C LEU A 229 -12.13 -10.28 12.73
N ARG A 230 -13.17 -10.11 11.89
CA ARG A 230 -13.09 -10.43 10.45
C ARG A 230 -12.09 -9.55 9.73
N SER A 231 -12.08 -8.25 10.03
CA SER A 231 -11.12 -7.31 9.46
C SER A 231 -9.68 -7.70 9.85
N ALA A 232 -9.47 -8.08 11.12
CA ALA A 232 -8.17 -8.55 11.58
C ALA A 232 -7.71 -9.83 10.84
N LEU A 233 -8.61 -10.80 10.63
CA LEU A 233 -8.31 -12.02 9.87
C LEU A 233 -7.93 -11.73 8.41
N GLU A 234 -8.67 -10.83 7.75
CA GLU A 234 -8.36 -10.42 6.38
C GLU A 234 -6.97 -9.76 6.29
N THR A 235 -6.63 -8.91 7.26
CA THR A 235 -5.31 -8.27 7.34
C THR A 235 -4.20 -9.31 7.54
N ILE A 236 -4.36 -10.25 8.48
CA ILE A 236 -3.36 -11.31 8.71
C ILE A 236 -3.15 -12.13 7.44
N GLN A 237 -4.22 -12.47 6.72
CA GLN A 237 -4.10 -13.23 5.48
C GLN A 237 -3.32 -12.47 4.39
N LYS A 238 -3.56 -11.17 4.24
CA LYS A 238 -2.81 -10.32 3.29
C LYS A 238 -1.33 -10.27 3.66
N GLU A 239 -1.02 -10.06 4.93
CA GLU A 239 0.36 -10.04 5.45
C GLU A 239 1.09 -11.38 5.23
N LEU A 240 0.44 -12.51 5.52
CA LEU A 240 1.02 -13.84 5.29
C LEU A 240 1.36 -14.07 3.81
N HIS A 241 0.52 -13.57 2.90
CA HIS A 241 0.77 -13.68 1.47
C HIS A 241 1.97 -12.82 1.07
N LEU A 242 2.02 -11.56 1.50
CA LEU A 242 3.14 -10.65 1.24
C LEU A 242 4.47 -11.21 1.74
N LEU A 243 4.50 -11.76 2.96
CA LEU A 243 5.71 -12.36 3.54
C LEU A 243 6.23 -13.56 2.75
N ILE A 244 5.33 -14.40 2.21
CA ILE A 244 5.76 -15.52 1.35
C ILE A 244 6.35 -15.01 0.04
N GLU A 245 5.72 -14.02 -0.60
CA GLU A 245 6.21 -13.49 -1.87
C GLU A 245 7.56 -12.77 -1.70
N GLU A 246 7.71 -11.93 -0.67
CA GLU A 246 8.99 -11.26 -0.37
C GLU A 246 10.11 -12.28 -0.13
N ARG A 247 9.82 -13.36 0.61
CA ARG A 247 10.82 -14.39 0.90
C ARG A 247 11.15 -15.26 -0.32
N LYS A 248 10.19 -15.49 -1.23
CA LYS A 248 10.48 -16.12 -2.53
C LYS A 248 11.41 -15.25 -3.38
N GLU A 249 11.21 -13.93 -3.39
CA GLU A 249 12.09 -12.99 -4.09
C GLU A 249 13.52 -13.03 -3.54
N GLN A 250 13.69 -13.08 -2.21
CA GLN A 250 15.00 -13.20 -1.57
C GLN A 250 15.73 -14.51 -1.97
N ILE A 251 15.01 -15.64 -2.01
CA ILE A 251 15.58 -16.94 -2.42
C ILE A 251 15.98 -16.93 -3.90
N LEU A 252 15.18 -16.27 -4.75
CA LEU A 252 15.47 -16.11 -6.17
C LEU A 252 16.75 -15.28 -6.39
N GLN A 253 16.94 -14.21 -5.61
CA GLN A 253 18.18 -13.41 -5.61
C GLN A 253 19.40 -14.25 -5.22
N ASN A 254 19.25 -15.17 -4.25
CA ASN A 254 20.29 -16.10 -3.81
C ASN A 254 20.47 -17.33 -4.75
N LYS A 255 19.88 -17.32 -5.96
CA LYS A 255 19.96 -18.39 -6.98
C LYS A 255 19.62 -19.79 -6.47
N SER A 256 18.81 -19.89 -5.42
CA SER A 256 18.42 -21.16 -4.82
C SER A 256 17.05 -21.62 -5.33
N ARG A 257 16.79 -22.93 -5.28
CA ARG A 257 15.48 -23.47 -5.73
C ARG A 257 14.38 -23.06 -4.76
N ILE A 258 13.31 -22.48 -5.30
CA ILE A 258 12.13 -22.07 -4.53
C ILE A 258 11.29 -23.31 -4.18
N PRO A 259 10.90 -23.51 -2.90
CA PRO A 259 9.93 -24.53 -2.53
C PRO A 259 8.56 -24.25 -3.16
N ASN A 260 7.93 -25.27 -3.76
CA ASN A 260 6.61 -25.15 -4.38
C ASN A 260 5.49 -25.17 -3.32
N ILE A 261 5.40 -24.12 -2.51
CA ILE A 261 4.35 -23.93 -1.51
C ILE A 261 3.68 -22.58 -1.76
N SER A 262 2.36 -22.60 -1.94
CA SER A 262 1.51 -21.42 -2.07
C SER A 262 0.35 -21.48 -1.07
N LEU A 263 -0.09 -20.30 -0.63
CA LEU A 263 -1.28 -20.16 0.19
C LEU A 263 -2.53 -20.36 -0.67
N ILE A 264 -3.56 -20.93 -0.07
CA ILE A 264 -4.90 -21.02 -0.63
C ILE A 264 -5.50 -19.61 -0.61
N GLN A 265 -5.98 -19.15 -1.76
CA GLN A 265 -6.66 -17.88 -1.88
C GLN A 265 -8.05 -17.98 -1.26
N ILE A 266 -8.34 -17.15 -0.25
CA ILE A 266 -9.69 -17.05 0.32
C ILE A 266 -10.45 -16.00 -0.48
N ASN A 267 -11.70 -16.29 -0.82
CA ASN A 267 -12.58 -15.31 -1.45
C ASN A 267 -12.90 -14.20 -0.43
N SER A 268 -12.50 -12.97 -0.75
CA SER A 268 -12.69 -11.80 0.12
C SER A 268 -14.16 -11.52 0.45
N GLN A 269 -15.08 -11.95 -0.40
CA GLN A 269 -16.53 -11.78 -0.21
C GLN A 269 -17.07 -12.61 0.97
N ILE A 270 -16.36 -13.65 1.41
CA ILE A 270 -16.76 -14.49 2.54
C ILE A 270 -16.65 -13.70 3.86
N PHE A 271 -15.71 -12.76 3.96
CA PHE A 271 -15.59 -11.91 5.15
C PHE A 271 -16.80 -10.99 5.34
N SER A 272 -17.51 -10.65 4.26
CA SER A 272 -18.75 -9.83 4.30
C SER A 272 -20.05 -10.65 4.44
N ALA A 273 -19.99 -11.99 4.50
CA ALA A 273 -21.18 -12.83 4.55
C ALA A 273 -21.84 -12.86 5.95
N PRO A 274 -23.18 -12.93 6.05
CA PRO A 274 -23.92 -12.98 7.32
C PRO A 274 -23.54 -14.22 8.15
N PHE A 275 -23.61 -14.05 9.48
CA PHE A 275 -23.02 -14.90 10.53
C PHE A 275 -23.21 -16.42 10.36
N GLN A 276 -24.33 -16.87 9.81
CA GLN A 276 -24.64 -18.29 9.62
C GLN A 276 -23.88 -18.96 8.47
N SER A 277 -23.08 -18.22 7.70
CA SER A 277 -22.39 -18.70 6.49
C SER A 277 -20.91 -18.37 6.42
N VAL A 278 -20.26 -17.99 7.54
CA VAL A 278 -18.81 -18.16 7.61
C VAL A 278 -18.56 -19.62 7.88
N SER A 279 -18.42 -20.34 6.77
CA SER A 279 -18.27 -21.77 6.76
C SER A 279 -17.06 -22.18 7.57
N GLU A 280 -17.16 -23.31 8.25
CA GLU A 280 -16.02 -24.04 8.82
C GLU A 280 -14.85 -24.07 7.82
N ASP A 281 -15.14 -24.13 6.52
CA ASP A 281 -14.18 -24.03 5.42
C ASP A 281 -13.27 -22.79 5.48
N LEU A 282 -13.74 -21.61 5.91
CA LEU A 282 -12.89 -20.41 6.01
C LEU A 282 -11.86 -20.57 7.13
N ILE A 283 -12.30 -21.09 8.28
CA ILE A 283 -11.43 -21.36 9.42
C ILE A 283 -10.44 -22.46 9.07
N ASP A 284 -10.90 -23.54 8.44
CA ASP A 284 -10.07 -24.65 7.99
C ASP A 284 -9.05 -24.20 6.95
N THR A 285 -9.46 -23.35 6.00
CA THR A 285 -8.55 -22.75 5.01
C THR A 285 -7.51 -21.87 5.68
N PHE A 286 -7.89 -21.10 6.69
CA PHE A 286 -6.95 -20.25 7.43
C PHE A 286 -5.95 -21.08 8.25
N ILE A 287 -6.41 -22.13 8.93
CA ILE A 287 -5.57 -23.09 9.65
C ILE A 287 -4.59 -23.76 8.69
N GLU A 288 -5.06 -24.22 7.53
CA GLU A 288 -4.23 -24.85 6.52
C GLU A 288 -3.21 -23.85 5.92
N ASN A 289 -3.60 -22.58 5.71
CA ASN A 289 -2.68 -21.53 5.28
C ASN A 289 -1.57 -21.25 6.30
N ILE A 290 -1.89 -21.19 7.59
CA ILE A 290 -0.87 -21.04 8.66
C ILE A 290 0.08 -22.24 8.65
N LYS A 291 -0.44 -23.45 8.46
CA LYS A 291 0.38 -24.67 8.39
C LYS A 291 1.34 -24.64 7.19
N ARG A 292 0.85 -24.26 6.02
CA ARG A 292 1.66 -24.09 4.79
C ARG A 292 2.71 -23.00 4.94
N PHE A 293 2.34 -21.87 5.55
CA PHE A 293 3.27 -20.79 5.87
C PHE A 293 4.40 -21.30 6.78
N LYS A 294 4.06 -22.01 7.87
CA LYS A 294 5.05 -22.57 8.79
C LYS A 294 6.01 -23.54 8.09
N GLN A 295 5.48 -24.42 7.24
CA GLN A 295 6.29 -25.36 6.45
C GLN A 295 7.22 -24.62 5.48
N PHE A 296 6.72 -23.60 4.79
CA PHE A 296 7.53 -22.76 3.90
C PHE A 296 8.64 -22.05 4.66
N MET A 297 8.36 -21.46 5.82
CA MET A 297 9.37 -20.80 6.63
C MET A 297 10.46 -21.77 7.13
N GLN A 298 10.09 -23.00 7.51
CA GLN A 298 11.05 -24.03 7.93
C GLN A 298 11.96 -24.52 6.79
N LEU A 299 11.41 -24.70 5.59
CA LEU A 299 12.20 -25.13 4.43
C LEU A 299 13.15 -24.03 3.95
N THR A 300 12.72 -22.78 4.07
CA THR A 300 13.50 -21.62 3.62
C THR A 300 14.47 -21.09 4.66
N SER A 301 14.30 -21.41 5.95
CA SER A 301 15.28 -21.04 6.99
C SER A 301 16.61 -21.78 6.88
N ALA A 302 16.67 -22.88 6.12
CA ALA A 302 17.91 -23.62 5.84
C ALA A 302 18.61 -23.19 4.54
N ILE A 303 18.00 -22.31 3.75
CA ILE A 303 18.47 -21.88 2.42
C ILE A 303 19.14 -20.49 2.45
N ILE A 304 18.90 -19.73 3.52
CA ILE A 304 19.57 -18.45 3.84
C ILE A 304 20.68 -18.75 4.86
#